data_AF-A0A1H0YTN0-F1
#
_entry.id   AF-A0A1H0YTN0-F1
#
_cell.length_a   1.000
_cell.length_b   1.000
_cell.length_c   1.000
_cell.angle_alpha   90.00
_cell.angle_beta   90.00
_cell.angle_gamma   90.00
#
_symmetry.space_group_name_H-M   'P 1'
#
loop_
_entity.id
_entity.type
_entity.pdbx_description
1 polymer ?
#
loop_
_entity_poly.entity_id
_entity_poly.type
_entity_poly.pdbx_seq_one_letter_code
_entity_poly.pdbx_strand_id
1 'polypeptide(L)'
;MDVVRLIAALVYFALLLYILVLFVRLILEYIPLFNREWRPRGLTLVIAEAVYTITDPPIKTLRRVIPPIRLGVIAIDLAFPLTMLGCFILLSITRAIAFG
;
A
#
# COMPACT_ATOMS: atom_id res chain seq x y z
N MET A 1 2.56 14.67 27.64
CA MET A 1 3.22 14.69 26.31
C MET A 1 3.64 13.29 25.88
N ASP A 2 3.95 12.40 26.83
CA ASP A 2 4.43 11.03 26.57
C ASP A 2 3.38 10.13 25.92
N VAL A 3 2.10 10.27 26.32
CA VAL A 3 0.99 9.50 25.71
C VAL A 3 0.88 9.77 24.21
N VAL A 4 1.04 11.03 23.79
CA VAL A 4 0.97 11.41 22.37
C VAL A 4 2.14 10.80 21.60
N ARG A 5 3.35 10.83 22.18
CA ARG A 5 4.56 10.21 21.59
C ARG A 5 4.40 8.69 21.45
N LEU A 6 3.83 8.03 22.46
CA LEU A 6 3.56 6.59 22.43
C LEU A 6 2.56 6.23 21.34
N ILE A 7 1.46 6.96 21.24
CA ILE A 7 0.46 6.75 20.18
C ILE A 7 1.11 6.96 18.80
N ALA A 8 1.88 8.04 18.63
CA ALA A 8 2.58 8.31 17.36
C ALA A 8 3.57 7.19 17.00
N ALA A 9 4.28 6.60 17.98
CA ALA A 9 5.19 5.49 17.76
C ALA A 9 4.46 4.20 17.31
N LEU A 10 3.29 3.92 17.91
CA LEU A 10 2.45 2.79 17.50
C LEU A 10 1.93 2.95 16.07
N VAL A 11 1.45 4.16 15.73
CA VAL A 11 1.00 4.47 14.37
C VAL A 11 2.15 4.40 13.37
N TYR A 12 3.33 4.91 13.73
CA TYR A 12 4.54 4.81 12.91
C TYR A 12 4.89 3.35 12.60
N PHE A 13 4.87 2.47 13.62
CA PHE A 13 5.15 1.05 13.41
C PHE A 13 4.08 0.36 12.55
N ALA A 14 2.80 0.68 12.77
CA ALA A 14 1.72 0.18 11.93
C ALA A 14 1.87 0.63 10.46
N LEU A 15 2.26 1.88 10.22
CA LEU A 15 2.54 2.40 8.88
C LEU A 15 3.71 1.68 8.21
N LEU A 16 4.78 1.35 8.94
CA LEU A 16 5.88 0.55 8.41
C LEU A 16 5.41 -0.84 7.95
N LEU A 17 4.63 -1.52 8.79
CA LEU A 17 4.05 -2.81 8.42
C LEU A 17 3.14 -2.70 7.20
N TYR A 18 2.31 -1.66 7.15
CA TYR A 18 1.42 -1.41 6.02
C TYR A 18 2.19 -1.14 4.71
N ILE A 19 3.27 -0.37 4.77
CA ILE A 19 4.16 -0.14 3.62
C ILE A 19 4.79 -1.47 3.15
N LEU A 20 5.20 -2.35 4.07
CA LEU A 20 5.69 -3.68 3.70
C LEU A 20 4.60 -4.48 2.95
N VAL A 21 3.35 -4.44 3.41
CA VAL A 21 2.22 -5.08 2.70
C VAL A 21 2.01 -4.47 1.31
N LEU A 22 2.13 -3.15 1.15
CA LEU A 22 2.08 -2.51 -0.18
C LEU A 22 3.21 -2.99 -1.10
N PHE A 23 4.41 -3.23 -0.57
CA PHE A 23 5.50 -3.84 -1.34
C PHE A 23 5.18 -5.29 -1.75
N VAL A 24 4.60 -6.09 -0.84
CA VAL A 24 4.14 -7.44 -1.19
C VAL A 24 3.09 -7.37 -2.31
N ARG A 25 2.14 -6.44 -2.23
CA ARG A 25 1.15 -6.20 -3.28
C ARG A 25 1.82 -5.89 -4.61
N LEU A 26 2.79 -4.99 -4.61
CA LEU A 26 3.56 -4.62 -5.80
C LEU A 26 4.25 -5.84 -6.42
N ILE A 27 4.87 -6.69 -5.60
CA ILE A 27 5.47 -7.95 -6.07
C ILE A 27 4.41 -8.86 -6.67
N LEU A 28 3.27 -9.05 -6.01
CA LEU A 28 2.17 -9.88 -6.51
C LEU A 28 1.62 -9.38 -7.86
N GLU A 29 1.56 -8.07 -8.06
CA GLU A 29 1.21 -7.45 -9.35
C GLU A 29 2.29 -7.65 -10.41
N TYR A 30 3.57 -7.75 -10.02
CA TYR A 30 4.67 -8.03 -10.92
C TYR A 30 4.79 -9.49 -11.36
N ILE A 31 4.39 -10.47 -10.55
CA ILE A 31 4.56 -11.90 -10.89
C ILE A 31 3.94 -12.25 -12.26
N PRO A 32 2.69 -11.85 -12.60
CA PRO A 32 2.10 -12.14 -13.91
C PRO A 32 2.82 -11.51 -15.10
N LEU A 33 3.56 -10.40 -14.89
CA LEU A 33 4.36 -9.76 -15.94
C LEU A 33 5.53 -10.66 -16.36
N PHE A 34 6.10 -11.42 -15.41
CA PHE A 34 7.19 -12.36 -15.66
C PHE A 34 6.69 -13.76 -16.05
N ASN A 35 5.58 -14.22 -15.47
CA ASN A 35 4.95 -15.49 -15.80
C ASN A 35 3.44 -15.31 -15.99
N ARG A 36 3.00 -15.19 -17.24
CA ARG A 36 1.59 -14.93 -17.60
C ARG A 36 0.63 -16.08 -17.23
N GLU A 37 1.14 -17.29 -17.04
CA GLU A 37 0.34 -18.45 -16.64
C GLU A 37 0.20 -18.56 -15.11
N TRP A 38 0.95 -17.75 -14.36
CA TRP A 38 0.90 -17.78 -12.91
C TRP A 38 -0.50 -17.40 -12.42
N ARG A 39 -1.07 -18.27 -11.59
CA ARG A 39 -2.29 -18.02 -10.84
C ARG A 39 -2.03 -18.40 -9.38
N PRO A 40 -2.37 -17.56 -8.42
CA PRO A 40 -2.17 -17.88 -7.01
C PRO A 40 -2.98 -19.13 -6.64
N ARG A 41 -2.33 -20.10 -5.98
CA ARG A 41 -2.94 -21.38 -5.55
C ARG A 41 -2.47 -21.73 -4.13
N GLY A 42 -3.33 -22.40 -3.37
CA GLY A 42 -3.03 -22.84 -2.01
C GLY A 42 -2.64 -21.66 -1.11
N LEU A 43 -1.49 -21.76 -0.44
CA LEU A 43 -1.02 -20.74 0.50
C LEU A 43 -0.82 -19.36 -0.15
N THR A 44 -0.34 -19.31 -1.39
CA THR A 44 -0.11 -18.04 -2.11
C THR A 44 -1.41 -17.28 -2.38
N LEU A 45 -2.54 -18.00 -2.53
CA LEU A 45 -3.86 -17.39 -2.68
C LEU A 45 -4.31 -16.70 -1.40
N VAL A 46 -4.12 -17.35 -0.25
CA VAL A 46 -4.48 -16.77 1.05
C VAL A 46 -3.67 -15.50 1.32
N ILE A 47 -2.36 -15.54 1.03
CA ILE A 47 -1.48 -14.36 1.17
C ILE A 47 -1.93 -13.24 0.24
N ALA A 48 -2.17 -13.56 -1.04
CA ALA A 48 -2.61 -12.57 -2.01
C ALA A 48 -3.93 -11.91 -1.60
N GLU A 49 -4.93 -12.71 -1.21
CA GLU A 49 -6.23 -12.22 -0.75
C GLU A 49 -6.09 -11.31 0.48
N ALA A 50 -5.27 -11.70 1.46
CA ALA A 50 -5.03 -10.89 2.65
C ALA A 50 -4.37 -9.55 2.30
N VAL A 51 -3.36 -9.58 1.44
CA VAL A 51 -2.65 -8.37 0.97
C VAL A 51 -3.61 -7.45 0.23
N TYR A 52 -4.41 -7.97 -0.72
CA TYR A 52 -5.38 -7.17 -1.46
C TYR A 52 -6.48 -6.62 -0.55
N THR A 53 -6.99 -7.41 0.38
CA THR A 53 -7.99 -6.96 1.37
C THR A 53 -7.49 -5.78 2.21
N ILE A 54 -6.22 -5.83 2.64
CA ILE A 54 -5.62 -4.77 3.46
C ILE A 54 -5.34 -3.51 2.62
N THR A 55 -4.92 -3.68 1.36
CA THR A 55 -4.41 -2.56 0.54
C THR A 55 -5.44 -1.95 -0.40
N ASP A 56 -6.51 -2.67 -0.77
CA ASP A 56 -7.56 -2.18 -1.68
C ASP A 56 -8.40 -1.02 -1.12
N PRO A 57 -8.81 -0.98 0.16
CA PRO A 57 -9.65 0.10 0.67
C PRO A 57 -9.06 1.52 0.47
N PRO A 58 -7.79 1.80 0.82
CA PRO A 58 -7.21 3.11 0.58
C PRO A 58 -7.00 3.41 -0.90
N ILE A 59 -6.55 2.44 -1.70
CA ILE A 59 -6.36 2.62 -3.14
C ILE A 59 -7.70 2.92 -3.83
N LYS A 60 -8.75 2.17 -3.50
CA LYS A 60 -10.10 2.38 -4.05
C LYS A 60 -10.66 3.74 -3.64
N THR A 61 -10.40 4.17 -2.41
CA THR A 61 -10.78 5.52 -1.95
C THR A 61 -10.08 6.58 -2.78
N LEU A 62 -8.79 6.40 -3.06
CA LEU A 62 -8.03 7.35 -3.87
C LEU A 62 -8.45 7.33 -5.34
N ARG A 63 -8.76 6.15 -5.92
CA ARG A 63 -9.30 6.01 -7.29
C ARG A 63 -10.63 6.73 -7.49
N ARG A 64 -11.41 6.97 -6.43
CA ARG A 64 -12.63 7.78 -6.51
C ARG A 64 -12.33 9.26 -6.72
N VAL A 65 -11.21 9.75 -6.19
CA VAL A 65 -10.80 11.15 -6.28
C VAL A 65 -9.95 11.38 -7.53
N ILE A 66 -9.02 10.48 -7.80
CA ILE A 66 -8.05 10.55 -8.90
C ILE A 66 -8.27 9.32 -9.78
N PRO A 67 -9.15 9.40 -10.79
CA PRO A 67 -9.41 8.29 -11.68
C PRO A 67 -8.14 7.93 -12.49
N PRO A 68 -7.98 6.66 -12.88
CA PRO A 68 -6.82 6.22 -13.64
C PRO A 68 -6.73 6.96 -14.98
N ILE A 69 -5.54 7.50 -15.28
CA ILE A 69 -5.30 8.22 -16.52
C ILE A 69 -5.05 7.20 -17.63
N ARG A 70 -5.87 7.25 -18.68
CA ARG A 70 -5.71 6.42 -19.87
C ARG A 70 -4.88 7.18 -20.90
N LEU A 71 -3.74 6.62 -21.28
CA LEU A 71 -2.88 7.11 -22.35
C LEU A 71 -2.99 6.14 -23.53
N GLY A 72 -3.91 6.43 -24.45
CA GLY A 72 -4.22 5.56 -25.58
C GLY A 72 -4.75 4.21 -25.12
N VAL A 73 -3.98 3.14 -25.36
CA VAL A 73 -4.35 1.76 -25.04
C VAL A 73 -3.94 1.36 -23.60
N ILE A 74 -3.09 2.14 -22.93
CA ILE A 74 -2.53 1.83 -21.61
C ILE A 74 -3.22 2.68 -20.55
N ALA A 75 -3.66 2.06 -19.46
CA ALA A 75 -4.13 2.76 -18.27
C ALA A 75 -3.02 2.79 -17.21
N ILE A 76 -2.72 3.97 -16.68
CA ILE A 76 -1.76 4.15 -15.58
C ILE A 76 -2.54 4.27 -14.28
N ASP A 77 -2.29 3.35 -13.34
CA ASP A 77 -2.88 3.41 -12.01
C ASP A 77 -2.07 4.33 -11.10
N LEU A 78 -2.45 5.61 -11.08
CA LEU A 78 -1.84 6.59 -10.20
C LEU A 78 -2.25 6.40 -8.73
N ALA A 79 -3.32 5.67 -8.45
CA ALA A 79 -3.82 5.53 -7.09
C ALA A 79 -2.88 4.71 -6.20
N PHE A 80 -2.24 3.67 -6.74
CA PHE A 80 -1.26 2.88 -5.98
C PHE A 80 -0.03 3.72 -5.57
N PRO A 81 0.71 4.38 -6.49
CA PRO A 81 1.85 5.21 -6.14
C PRO A 81 1.49 6.35 -5.20
N LEU A 82 0.32 6.99 -5.38
CA LEU A 82 -0.12 8.07 -4.50
C LEU A 82 -0.52 7.57 -3.12
N THR A 83 -1.11 6.37 -3.00
CA THR A 83 -1.38 5.74 -1.70
C THR A 83 -0.06 5.47 -0.97
N MET A 84 0.93 4.95 -1.68
CA MET A 84 2.25 4.67 -1.11
C MET A 84 2.97 5.96 -0.70
N LEU A 85 2.90 7.01 -1.53
CA LEU A 85 3.43 8.34 -1.21
C LEU A 85 2.76 8.93 0.04
N GLY A 86 1.42 8.85 0.13
CA GLY A 86 0.68 9.29 1.30
C GLY A 86 1.13 8.57 2.58
N CYS A 87 1.39 7.26 2.49
CA CYS A 87 1.93 6.49 3.60
C CYS A 87 3.33 6.97 4.02
N PHE A 88 4.23 7.28 3.07
CA PHE A 88 5.53 7.86 3.39
C PHE A 88 5.45 9.24 4.05
N ILE A 89 4.50 10.08 3.62
CA ILE A 89 4.26 11.38 4.25
C ILE A 89 3.79 11.19 5.70
N LEU A 90 2.79 10.33 5.92
CA LEU A 90 2.30 10.01 7.27
C LEU A 90 3.40 9.40 8.14
N LEU A 91 4.25 8.56 7.56
CA LEU A 91 5.39 7.96 8.25
C LEU A 91 6.39 9.03 8.70
N SER A 92 6.69 10.01 7.84
CA SER A 92 7.57 11.13 8.17
C SER A 92 7.02 11.98 9.33
N ILE A 93 5.72 12.30 9.27
CA ILE A 93 5.03 13.09 10.30
C ILE A 93 5.00 12.33 11.64
N THR A 94 4.57 11.07 11.63
CA THR A 94 4.50 10.25 12.86
C THR A 94 5.87 10.01 13.46
N ARG A 95 6.91 9.83 12.65
CA ARG A 95 8.30 9.75 13.12
C ARG A 95 8.73 11.04 13.82
N ALA A 96 8.44 12.20 13.23
CA ALA A 96 8.80 13.49 13.82
C ALA A 96 8.08 13.72 15.16
N ILE A 97 6.83 13.29 15.31
CA ILE A 97 6.06 13.43 16.55
C ILE A 97 6.49 12.42 17.61
N ALA A 98 6.82 11.18 17.22
CA ALA A 98 7.19 10.11 18.15
C ALA A 98 8.61 10.28 18.71
N PHE A 99 9.56 10.69 17.86
CA PHE A 99 10.99 10.68 18.16
C PHE A 99 11.68 12.04 18.09
N GLY A 100 10.97 13.11 17.73
CA GLY A 100 11.42 14.50 17.87
C GLY A 100 11.14 15.05 19.26
#